data_AF-A0A528WWR5-F1
#
_entry.id   AF-A0A528WWR5-F1
#
_cell.length_a   1.000
_cell.length_b   1.000
_cell.length_c   1.000
_cell.angle_alpha   90.00
_cell.angle_beta   90.00
_cell.angle_gamma   90.00
#
_symmetry.space_group_name_H-M   'P 1'
#
loop_
_entity.id
_entity.type
_entity.pdbx_description
1 polymer ?
#
loop_
_entity_poly.entity_id
_entity_poly.type
_entity_poly.pdbx_seq_one_letter_code
_entity_poly.pdbx_strand_id
1 'polypeptide(L)'
;MADGNQARLVHIPVGAGATFILISRVRKAIAAAALVVTAVAFISSPMFGAVRLAFAYSDPFSIAEFRLRHLATQGYVKKIEEAIAEQDYEDAAKIVEIGQENGHNFDPELTAKTRENAIDMSWRYSADLVDGFMSGSVHSPGSLAGSMAADVVSYGDIRDAYNEGSDILSGQDYDGVTLGLSLFGIVTSVAAQAEIDVPLSVLKTANKTRKLSAGIRASLVRISQNMIDVPVLKRALSNSADPLLKAPSFTAVKRVLSSISYKDVKELDFAGLKASVGDLLPIDVAAAKRRFRGVVRPDAADDLAAFTVGTSTVVFNGGTKAAFRSLEKADSPKELAKFGKLAEKARDRTSSIIRILGRGAIDLGRLAYLIGASAIYAITWFLGAIWTISTFLFNLRALFR
;
A
#
# COMPACT_ATOMS: atom_id res chain seq x y z
N MET A 1 -97.44 -22.66 41.51
CA MET A 1 -97.23 -23.31 40.22
C MET A 1 -96.07 -22.60 39.53
N ALA A 2 -94.88 -23.21 39.62
CA ALA A 2 -93.76 -23.02 38.70
C ALA A 2 -94.22 -23.44 37.29
N ASP A 3 -93.62 -23.08 36.16
CA ASP A 3 -92.22 -23.01 35.72
C ASP A 3 -92.33 -22.41 34.29
N GLY A 4 -91.37 -21.82 33.59
CA GLY A 4 -89.93 -21.95 33.60
C GLY A 4 -89.43 -21.27 32.32
N ASN A 5 -88.47 -20.38 32.48
CA ASN A 5 -87.85 -19.57 31.44
C ASN A 5 -86.84 -20.42 30.65
N GLN A 6 -87.07 -20.69 29.36
CA GLN A 6 -86.13 -21.45 28.54
C GLN A 6 -84.97 -20.56 28.08
N ALA A 7 -83.83 -20.69 28.76
CA ALA A 7 -82.54 -20.19 28.29
C ALA A 7 -82.02 -21.06 27.12
N ARG A 8 -81.85 -20.45 25.94
CA ARG A 8 -81.08 -21.04 24.84
C ARG A 8 -79.61 -21.15 25.25
N LEU A 9 -79.17 -22.35 25.59
CA LEU A 9 -77.75 -22.69 25.71
C LEU A 9 -77.11 -22.71 24.30
N VAL A 10 -76.32 -21.69 24.01
CA VAL A 10 -75.38 -21.70 22.88
C VAL A 10 -74.29 -22.71 23.21
N HIS A 11 -74.33 -23.88 22.58
CA HIS A 11 -73.24 -24.85 22.60
C HIS A 11 -72.02 -24.23 21.89
N ILE A 12 -71.05 -23.72 22.66
CA ILE A 12 -69.71 -23.41 22.15
C ILE A 12 -68.95 -24.74 22.06
N PRO A 13 -68.44 -25.15 20.88
CA PRO A 13 -67.75 -26.42 20.74
C PRO A 13 -66.42 -26.39 21.50
N VAL A 14 -66.29 -27.29 22.47
CA VAL A 14 -65.12 -27.50 23.36
C VAL A 14 -63.83 -27.85 22.58
N GLY A 15 -63.90 -28.11 21.27
CA GLY A 15 -62.77 -28.44 20.40
C GLY A 15 -62.04 -27.27 19.71
N ALA A 16 -62.59 -26.04 19.77
CA ALA A 16 -62.00 -24.88 19.07
C ALA A 16 -60.70 -24.36 19.73
N GLY A 17 -60.53 -24.54 21.04
CA GLY A 17 -59.33 -24.10 21.77
C GLY A 17 -58.10 -24.96 21.48
N ALA A 18 -58.26 -26.29 21.46
CA ALA A 18 -57.15 -27.23 21.25
C ALA A 18 -56.57 -27.16 19.83
N THR A 19 -57.44 -27.00 18.83
CA THR A 19 -57.05 -26.81 17.42
C THR A 19 -56.33 -25.48 17.20
N PHE A 20 -56.81 -24.39 17.82
CA PHE A 20 -56.13 -23.09 17.79
C PHE A 20 -54.72 -23.16 18.43
N ILE A 21 -54.58 -23.84 19.57
CA ILE A 21 -53.30 -24.03 20.24
C ILE A 21 -52.33 -24.85 19.37
N LEU A 22 -52.80 -25.94 18.76
CA LEU A 22 -51.98 -26.79 17.88
C LEU A 22 -51.48 -26.03 16.64
N ILE A 23 -52.36 -25.28 15.96
CA ILE A 23 -52.00 -24.44 14.81
C ILE A 23 -50.96 -23.37 15.20
N SER A 24 -51.12 -22.76 16.38
CA SER A 24 -50.17 -21.77 16.88
C SER A 24 -48.77 -22.37 17.14
N ARG A 25 -48.69 -23.63 17.57
CA ARG A 25 -47.43 -24.35 17.83
C ARG A 25 -46.72 -24.73 16.54
N VAL A 26 -47.46 -25.28 15.58
CA VAL A 26 -46.92 -25.64 14.25
C VAL A 26 -46.35 -24.40 13.55
N ARG A 27 -47.07 -23.27 13.56
CA ARG A 27 -46.59 -22.00 12.97
C ARG A 27 -45.28 -21.51 13.62
N LYS A 28 -45.13 -21.66 14.94
CA LYS A 28 -43.91 -21.25 15.66
C LYS A 28 -42.75 -22.22 15.44
N ALA A 29 -43.00 -23.51 15.35
CA ALA A 29 -41.99 -24.50 15.00
C ALA A 29 -41.44 -24.24 13.59
N ILE A 30 -42.31 -23.92 12.63
CA ILE A 30 -41.92 -23.49 11.28
C ILE A 30 -41.10 -22.20 11.33
N ALA A 31 -41.50 -21.20 12.13
CA ALA A 31 -40.76 -19.95 12.29
C ALA A 31 -39.36 -20.17 12.91
N ALA A 32 -39.25 -21.03 13.93
CA ALA A 32 -37.97 -21.38 14.54
C ALA A 32 -37.05 -22.12 13.55
N ALA A 33 -37.59 -23.07 12.79
CA ALA A 33 -36.84 -23.77 11.74
C ALA A 33 -36.36 -22.79 10.65
N ALA A 34 -37.22 -21.86 10.21
CA ALA A 34 -36.85 -20.82 9.25
C ALA A 34 -35.76 -19.88 9.78
N LEU A 35 -35.77 -19.55 11.07
CA LEU A 35 -34.68 -18.79 11.70
C LEU A 35 -33.36 -19.57 11.66
N VAL A 36 -33.35 -20.85 12.03
CA VAL A 36 -32.13 -21.67 11.96
C VAL A 36 -31.59 -21.74 10.52
N VAL A 37 -32.46 -21.98 9.53
CA VAL A 37 -32.07 -22.03 8.12
C VAL A 37 -31.49 -20.68 7.66
N THR A 38 -32.13 -19.55 8.01
CA THR A 38 -31.63 -18.21 7.65
C THR A 38 -30.35 -17.83 8.39
N ALA A 39 -30.13 -18.32 9.62
CA ALA A 39 -28.88 -18.16 10.35
C ALA A 39 -27.73 -18.90 9.66
N VAL A 40 -27.96 -20.18 9.30
CA VAL A 40 -26.98 -21.00 8.58
C VAL A 40 -26.66 -20.37 7.24
N ALA A 41 -27.69 -19.96 6.48
CA ALA A 41 -27.51 -19.27 5.20
C ALA A 41 -26.69 -17.98 5.36
N PHE A 42 -26.93 -17.18 6.41
CA PHE A 42 -26.16 -15.97 6.68
C PHE A 42 -24.70 -16.28 7.02
N ILE A 43 -24.44 -17.22 7.93
CA ILE A 43 -23.08 -17.62 8.35
C ILE A 43 -22.28 -18.16 7.16
N SER A 44 -22.93 -18.88 6.25
CA SER A 44 -22.32 -19.39 5.03
C SER A 44 -22.21 -18.35 3.90
N SER A 45 -22.79 -17.15 4.06
CA SER A 45 -22.78 -16.11 3.03
C SER A 45 -21.57 -15.18 3.11
N PRO A 46 -21.22 -14.49 1.99
CA PRO A 46 -20.22 -13.42 1.99
C PRO A 46 -20.50 -12.27 2.96
N MET A 47 -21.77 -12.03 3.34
CA MET A 47 -22.15 -10.97 4.27
C MET A 47 -21.60 -11.21 5.69
N PHE A 48 -21.52 -12.47 6.11
CA PHE A 48 -20.91 -12.79 7.40
C PHE A 48 -19.40 -12.51 7.43
N GLY A 49 -18.70 -12.75 6.30
CA GLY A 49 -17.31 -12.36 6.14
C GLY A 49 -17.08 -10.85 6.33
N ALA A 50 -18.03 -10.03 5.87
CA ALA A 50 -17.96 -8.58 6.05
C ALA A 50 -18.23 -8.13 7.49
N VAL A 51 -19.13 -8.80 8.21
CA VAL A 51 -19.29 -8.56 9.66
C VAL A 51 -17.97 -8.85 10.39
N ARG A 52 -17.25 -9.92 10.03
CA ARG A 52 -15.91 -10.18 10.60
C ARG A 52 -14.92 -9.06 10.28
N LEU A 53 -14.93 -8.57 9.03
CA LEU A 53 -14.09 -7.43 8.64
C LEU A 53 -14.42 -6.17 9.45
N ALA A 54 -15.67 -5.97 9.89
CA ALA A 54 -16.06 -4.85 10.75
C ALA A 54 -15.30 -4.78 12.09
N PHE A 55 -14.75 -5.91 12.55
CA PHE A 55 -13.94 -5.98 13.77
C PHE A 55 -12.43 -5.94 13.50
N ALA A 56 -12.01 -6.10 12.24
CA ALA A 56 -10.60 -6.16 11.84
C ALA A 56 -10.19 -5.06 10.84
N TYR A 57 -11.12 -4.19 10.40
CA TYR A 57 -10.87 -3.19 9.35
C TYR A 57 -9.78 -2.16 9.69
N SER A 58 -9.44 -2.01 10.97
CA SER A 58 -8.31 -1.18 11.40
C SER A 58 -6.97 -1.69 10.88
N ASP A 59 -6.90 -2.98 10.53
CA ASP A 59 -5.77 -3.63 9.90
C ASP A 59 -5.92 -3.63 8.36
N PRO A 60 -5.08 -2.90 7.62
CA PRO A 60 -5.16 -2.83 6.16
C PRO A 60 -4.99 -4.20 5.48
N PHE A 61 -4.21 -5.12 6.06
CA PHE A 61 -4.05 -6.46 5.48
C PHE A 61 -5.36 -7.25 5.47
N SER A 62 -6.18 -7.13 6.51
CA SER A 62 -7.51 -7.76 6.58
C SER A 62 -8.45 -7.24 5.47
N ILE A 63 -8.34 -5.97 5.09
CA ILE A 63 -9.08 -5.39 3.96
C ILE A 63 -8.63 -6.01 2.64
N ALA A 64 -7.31 -6.07 2.41
CA ALA A 64 -6.74 -6.65 1.20
C ALA A 64 -7.11 -8.13 1.07
N GLU A 65 -6.95 -8.92 2.14
CA GLU A 65 -7.28 -10.34 2.16
C GLU A 65 -8.78 -10.59 1.90
N PHE A 66 -9.66 -9.77 2.47
CA PHE A 66 -11.09 -9.84 2.16
C PHE A 66 -11.35 -9.60 0.68
N ARG A 67 -10.72 -8.59 0.06
CA ARG A 67 -10.92 -8.29 -1.36
C ARG A 67 -10.35 -9.35 -2.29
N LEU A 68 -9.17 -9.90 -1.98
CA LEU A 68 -8.56 -10.96 -2.78
C LEU A 68 -9.45 -12.21 -2.81
N ARG A 69 -10.00 -12.63 -1.67
CA ARG A 69 -10.93 -13.77 -1.58
C ARG A 69 -12.22 -13.59 -2.38
N HIS A 70 -12.63 -12.36 -2.63
CA HIS A 70 -13.86 -12.04 -3.35
C HIS A 70 -13.60 -11.49 -4.77
N LEU A 71 -12.35 -11.49 -5.22
CA LEU A 71 -12.01 -11.06 -6.57
C LEU A 71 -12.36 -12.17 -7.56
N ALA A 72 -12.98 -11.82 -8.69
CA ALA A 72 -13.24 -12.80 -9.74
C ALA A 72 -11.93 -13.27 -10.40
N THR A 73 -11.89 -14.52 -10.90
CA THR A 73 -10.73 -15.08 -11.62
C THR A 73 -10.24 -14.15 -12.74
N GLN A 74 -11.16 -13.53 -13.48
CA GLN A 74 -10.84 -12.58 -14.56
C GLN A 74 -10.06 -11.34 -14.07
N GLY A 75 -10.29 -10.93 -12.82
CA GLY A 75 -9.52 -9.85 -12.19
C GLY A 75 -8.05 -10.22 -12.01
N TYR A 76 -7.76 -11.47 -11.61
CA TYR A 76 -6.40 -11.98 -11.53
C TYR A 76 -5.76 -12.15 -12.90
N VAL A 77 -6.47 -12.77 -13.86
CA VAL A 77 -5.98 -12.99 -15.23
C VAL A 77 -5.52 -11.68 -15.86
N LYS A 78 -6.36 -10.64 -15.81
CA LYS A 78 -6.01 -9.32 -16.32
C LYS A 78 -4.70 -8.78 -15.72
N LYS A 79 -4.48 -8.99 -14.41
CA LYS A 79 -3.28 -8.49 -13.71
C LYS A 79 -2.04 -9.32 -14.00
N ILE A 80 -2.19 -10.61 -14.27
CA ILE A 80 -1.10 -11.48 -14.76
C ILE A 80 -0.68 -11.03 -16.15
N GLU A 81 -1.64 -10.78 -17.05
CA GLU A 81 -1.37 -10.31 -18.42
C GLU A 81 -0.70 -8.94 -18.44
N GLU A 82 -1.19 -7.98 -17.64
CA GLU A 82 -0.55 -6.67 -17.47
C GLU A 82 0.91 -6.82 -16.99
N ALA A 83 1.17 -7.70 -16.01
CA ALA A 83 2.51 -7.95 -15.49
C ALA A 83 3.44 -8.55 -16.57
N ILE A 84 2.95 -9.52 -17.34
CA ILE A 84 3.70 -10.11 -18.47
C ILE A 84 3.99 -9.06 -19.55
N ALA A 85 3.01 -8.22 -19.90
CA ALA A 85 3.19 -7.15 -20.88
C ALA A 85 4.24 -6.12 -20.44
N GLU A 86 4.36 -5.89 -19.13
CA GLU A 86 5.41 -5.05 -18.52
C GLU A 86 6.74 -5.81 -18.32
N GLN A 87 6.87 -7.05 -18.83
CA GLN A 87 8.03 -7.95 -18.66
C GLN A 87 8.37 -8.24 -17.19
N ASP A 88 7.37 -8.14 -16.33
CA ASP A 88 7.47 -8.32 -14.88
C ASP A 88 7.03 -9.73 -14.48
N TYR A 89 7.76 -10.72 -15.00
CA TYR A 89 7.42 -12.14 -14.86
C TYR A 89 7.44 -12.62 -13.39
N GLU A 90 8.32 -12.06 -12.56
CA GLU A 90 8.35 -12.37 -11.13
C GLU A 90 7.04 -11.95 -10.45
N ASP A 91 6.54 -10.75 -10.72
CA ASP A 91 5.27 -10.29 -10.15
C ASP A 91 4.09 -11.04 -10.77
N ALA A 92 4.14 -11.39 -12.05
CA ALA A 92 3.14 -12.22 -12.70
C ALA A 92 3.00 -13.59 -12.03
N ALA A 93 4.12 -14.27 -11.76
CA ALA A 93 4.16 -15.55 -11.06
C ALA A 93 3.61 -15.43 -9.63
N LYS A 94 3.92 -14.33 -8.93
CA LYS A 94 3.39 -14.07 -7.58
C LYS A 94 1.89 -13.77 -7.57
N ILE A 95 1.36 -13.13 -8.61
CA ILE A 95 -0.10 -12.94 -8.75
C ILE A 95 -0.81 -14.30 -8.97
N VAL A 96 -0.20 -15.21 -9.74
CA VAL A 96 -0.71 -16.59 -9.90
C VAL A 96 -0.77 -17.30 -8.54
N GLU A 97 0.31 -17.25 -7.77
CA GLU A 97 0.38 -17.83 -6.42
C GLU A 97 -0.74 -17.30 -5.51
N ILE A 98 -0.90 -15.97 -5.45
CA ILE A 98 -1.98 -15.34 -4.67
C ILE A 98 -3.35 -15.81 -5.13
N GLY A 99 -3.59 -15.89 -6.44
CA GLY A 99 -4.88 -16.35 -6.97
C GLY A 99 -5.19 -17.81 -6.62
N GLN A 100 -4.20 -18.70 -6.70
CA GLN A 100 -4.33 -20.12 -6.35
C GLN A 100 -4.65 -20.32 -4.88
N GLU A 101 -3.99 -19.58 -3.98
CA GLU A 101 -4.29 -19.59 -2.55
C GLU A 101 -5.71 -19.10 -2.23
N ASN A 102 -6.25 -18.22 -3.07
CA ASN A 102 -7.63 -17.74 -2.98
C ASN A 102 -8.64 -18.65 -3.70
N GLY A 103 -8.23 -19.84 -4.14
CA GLY A 103 -9.09 -20.86 -4.73
C GLY A 103 -9.32 -20.74 -6.23
N HIS A 104 -8.53 -19.93 -6.94
CA HIS A 104 -8.65 -19.76 -8.39
C HIS A 104 -7.68 -20.68 -9.13
N ASN A 105 -8.18 -21.34 -10.17
CA ASN A 105 -7.36 -22.08 -11.12
C ASN A 105 -7.15 -21.26 -12.39
N PHE A 106 -5.93 -21.29 -12.92
CA PHE A 106 -5.54 -20.55 -14.12
C PHE A 106 -5.19 -21.52 -15.25
N ASP A 107 -5.29 -21.01 -16.48
CA ASP A 107 -4.85 -21.75 -17.67
C ASP A 107 -3.36 -22.12 -17.54
N PRO A 108 -2.98 -23.39 -17.76
CA PRO A 108 -1.58 -23.80 -17.80
C PRO A 108 -0.72 -22.99 -18.78
N GLU A 109 -1.27 -22.55 -19.92
CA GLU A 109 -0.54 -21.75 -20.90
C GLU A 109 -0.19 -20.36 -20.34
N LEU A 110 -1.14 -19.71 -19.66
CA LEU A 110 -0.92 -18.42 -19.00
C LEU A 110 0.14 -18.56 -17.89
N THR A 111 0.06 -19.63 -17.10
CA THR A 111 1.03 -19.91 -16.03
C THR A 111 2.42 -20.25 -16.56
N ALA A 112 2.52 -20.83 -17.75
CA ALA A 112 3.81 -21.08 -18.39
C ALA A 112 4.50 -19.78 -18.80
N LYS A 113 3.73 -18.79 -19.31
CA LYS A 113 4.24 -17.46 -19.70
C LYS A 113 4.84 -16.67 -18.52
N THR A 114 4.46 -16.97 -17.27
CA THR A 114 5.06 -16.30 -16.09
C THR A 114 6.44 -16.85 -15.73
N ARG A 115 6.89 -17.96 -16.34
CA ARG A 115 8.19 -18.59 -16.03
C ARG A 115 9.30 -18.23 -17.00
N GLU A 116 9.01 -17.42 -18.02
CA GLU A 116 10.05 -16.90 -18.91
C GLU A 116 10.97 -15.96 -18.13
N ASN A 117 12.13 -16.48 -17.76
CA ASN A 117 13.13 -15.78 -16.99
C ASN A 117 14.09 -15.08 -17.96
N ALA A 118 13.81 -13.81 -18.29
CA ALA A 118 14.69 -12.99 -19.11
C ALA A 118 15.52 -11.98 -18.30
N ILE A 119 15.82 -12.26 -17.02
CA ILE A 119 16.55 -11.29 -16.16
C ILE A 119 18.01 -11.69 -15.87
N ASP A 120 18.48 -12.85 -16.34
CA ASP A 120 19.92 -13.17 -16.23
C ASP A 120 20.78 -12.54 -17.35
N MET A 121 20.19 -12.02 -18.43
CA MET A 121 20.95 -11.61 -19.62
C MET A 121 21.27 -10.11 -19.71
N SER A 122 20.48 -9.23 -19.09
CA SER A 122 20.59 -7.77 -19.29
C SER A 122 21.24 -6.99 -18.14
N TRP A 123 21.38 -7.58 -16.95
CA TRP A 123 21.86 -6.88 -15.75
C TRP A 123 23.38 -6.62 -15.75
N ARG A 124 24.17 -7.53 -16.31
CA ARG A 124 25.61 -7.62 -16.02
C ARG A 124 26.50 -6.55 -16.67
N TYR A 125 26.00 -5.71 -17.58
CA TYR A 125 26.85 -4.80 -18.38
C TYR A 125 26.18 -3.51 -18.89
N SER A 126 25.15 -2.99 -18.24
CA SER A 126 24.39 -1.87 -18.82
C SER A 126 25.12 -0.53 -18.69
N ALA A 127 25.41 0.09 -19.84
CA ALA A 127 25.78 1.50 -19.91
C ALA A 127 24.72 2.37 -19.20
N ASP A 128 23.45 1.97 -19.25
CA ASP A 128 22.34 2.59 -18.53
C ASP A 128 22.54 2.70 -17.03
N LEU A 129 23.16 1.69 -16.39
CA LEU A 129 23.41 1.73 -14.95
C LEU A 129 24.43 2.82 -14.62
N VAL A 130 25.49 2.94 -15.43
CA VAL A 130 26.47 4.01 -15.29
C VAL A 130 25.85 5.37 -15.64
N ASP A 131 25.01 5.43 -16.68
CA ASP A 131 24.28 6.65 -17.06
C ASP A 131 23.40 7.10 -15.90
N GLY A 132 22.55 6.24 -15.35
CA GLY A 132 21.67 6.57 -14.24
C GLY A 132 22.44 7.04 -13.00
N PHE A 133 23.60 6.45 -12.73
CA PHE A 133 24.47 6.93 -11.66
C PHE A 133 24.98 8.35 -11.93
N MET A 134 25.49 8.61 -13.13
CA MET A 134 26.08 9.90 -13.50
C MET A 134 25.04 11.00 -13.66
N SER A 135 23.97 10.73 -14.41
CA SER A 135 22.94 11.69 -14.84
C SER A 135 21.77 11.78 -13.88
N GLY A 136 21.44 10.69 -13.17
CA GLY A 136 20.24 10.61 -12.34
C GLY A 136 18.97 10.38 -13.14
N SER A 137 19.11 10.04 -14.42
CA SER A 137 18.00 9.69 -15.29
C SER A 137 17.46 8.31 -14.94
N VAL A 138 16.15 8.11 -15.13
CA VAL A 138 15.48 6.83 -14.83
C VAL A 138 14.58 6.47 -16.00
N HIS A 139 15.10 5.65 -16.90
CA HIS A 139 14.45 5.23 -18.14
C HIS A 139 14.49 3.71 -18.36
N SER A 140 15.21 2.98 -17.50
CA SER A 140 15.36 1.53 -17.52
C SER A 140 15.61 1.01 -16.10
N PRO A 141 15.46 -0.31 -15.83
CA PRO A 141 15.83 -0.88 -14.54
C PRO A 141 17.30 -0.66 -14.15
N GLY A 142 18.20 -0.64 -15.15
CA GLY A 142 19.62 -0.34 -14.93
C GLY A 142 19.85 1.11 -14.49
N SER A 143 19.27 2.08 -15.22
CA SER A 143 19.41 3.51 -14.86
C SER A 143 18.73 3.86 -13.53
N LEU A 144 17.61 3.21 -13.19
CA LEU A 144 16.99 3.27 -11.86
C LEU A 144 18.00 2.90 -10.77
N ALA A 145 18.64 1.73 -10.90
CA ALA A 145 19.59 1.25 -9.91
C ALA A 145 20.85 2.12 -9.81
N GLY A 146 21.34 2.60 -10.96
CA GLY A 146 22.43 3.58 -11.02
C GLY A 146 22.10 4.85 -10.25
N SER A 147 20.92 5.43 -10.49
CA SER A 147 20.47 6.64 -9.78
C SER A 147 20.34 6.39 -8.28
N MET A 148 19.82 5.23 -7.88
CA MET A 148 19.72 4.86 -6.45
C MET A 148 21.09 4.69 -5.80
N ALA A 149 22.02 4.03 -6.49
CA ALA A 149 23.41 3.90 -6.04
C ALA A 149 24.09 5.26 -5.86
N ALA A 150 23.82 6.23 -6.76
CA ALA A 150 24.31 7.60 -6.63
C ALA A 150 23.75 8.31 -5.39
N ASP A 151 22.48 8.12 -5.08
CA ASP A 151 21.85 8.69 -3.88
C ASP A 151 22.43 8.11 -2.59
N VAL A 152 22.66 6.79 -2.52
CA VAL A 152 23.24 6.13 -1.34
C VAL A 152 24.65 6.63 -1.00
N VAL A 153 25.44 6.99 -2.01
CA VAL A 153 26.78 7.57 -1.82
C VAL A 153 26.75 9.12 -1.76
N SER A 154 25.56 9.71 -1.64
CA SER A 154 25.29 11.16 -1.60
C SER A 154 25.72 11.95 -2.85
N TYR A 155 26.21 11.29 -3.90
CA TYR A 155 26.52 11.95 -5.18
C TYR A 155 25.26 12.47 -5.86
N GLY A 156 24.20 11.65 -5.87
CA GLY A 156 22.93 12.00 -6.48
C GLY A 156 22.31 13.22 -5.83
N ASP A 157 22.35 13.32 -4.50
CA ASP A 157 21.89 14.49 -3.75
C ASP A 157 22.68 15.76 -4.12
N ILE A 158 24.01 15.69 -4.15
CA ILE A 158 24.84 16.86 -4.46
C ILE A 158 24.67 17.30 -5.92
N ARG A 159 24.64 16.34 -6.85
CA ARG A 159 24.38 16.59 -8.27
C ARG A 159 23.05 17.28 -8.47
N ASP A 160 21.98 16.75 -7.89
CA ASP A 160 20.63 17.28 -8.07
C ASP A 160 20.46 18.64 -7.36
N ALA A 161 21.03 18.82 -6.16
CA ALA A 161 21.03 20.11 -5.49
C ALA A 161 21.81 21.19 -6.27
N TYR A 162 22.89 20.80 -6.95
CA TYR A 162 23.63 21.69 -7.84
C TYR A 162 22.84 22.03 -9.10
N ASN A 163 22.30 21.03 -9.81
CA ASN A 163 21.57 21.23 -11.07
C ASN A 163 20.32 22.09 -10.84
N GLU A 164 19.42 21.66 -9.96
CA GLU A 164 18.16 22.37 -9.69
C GLU A 164 18.42 23.74 -9.03
N GLY A 165 19.48 23.85 -8.23
CA GLY A 165 19.92 25.11 -7.64
C GLY A 165 20.49 26.10 -8.66
N SER A 166 21.22 25.61 -9.66
CA SER A 166 21.73 26.40 -10.77
C SER A 166 20.60 26.96 -11.64
N ASP A 167 19.53 26.19 -11.82
CA ASP A 167 18.33 26.64 -12.54
C ASP A 167 17.65 27.80 -11.80
N ILE A 168 17.57 27.74 -10.47
CA ILE A 168 17.10 28.86 -9.63
C ILE A 168 17.95 30.13 -9.82
N LEU A 169 19.27 29.99 -9.92
CA LEU A 169 20.17 31.13 -10.15
C LEU A 169 20.00 31.73 -11.54
N SER A 170 19.73 30.87 -12.53
CA SER A 170 19.57 31.24 -13.93
C SER A 170 18.16 31.72 -14.28
N GLY A 171 17.23 31.69 -13.33
CA GLY A 171 15.81 32.02 -13.55
C GLY A 171 15.08 31.01 -14.43
N GLN A 172 15.58 29.78 -14.51
CA GLN A 172 14.95 28.68 -15.24
C GLN A 172 13.97 27.92 -14.33
N ASP A 173 13.08 27.15 -14.96
CA ASP A 173 12.21 26.23 -14.23
C ASP A 173 13.04 25.13 -13.57
N TYR A 174 12.70 24.80 -12.32
CA TYR A 174 13.39 23.78 -11.53
C TYR A 174 12.38 22.85 -10.84
N ASP A 175 12.82 21.64 -10.50
CA ASP A 175 12.07 20.68 -9.71
C ASP A 175 12.31 20.88 -8.21
N GLY A 176 11.42 21.67 -7.58
CA GLY A 176 11.49 21.93 -6.15
C GLY A 176 11.38 20.70 -5.26
N VAL A 177 10.73 19.60 -5.71
CA VAL A 177 10.67 18.37 -4.93
C VAL A 177 12.02 17.67 -4.94
N THR A 178 12.62 17.52 -6.12
CA THR A 178 13.96 16.93 -6.29
C THR A 178 15.02 17.74 -5.56
N LEU A 179 14.98 19.08 -5.63
CA LEU A 179 15.86 19.96 -4.88
C LEU A 179 15.69 19.80 -3.36
N GLY A 180 14.44 19.78 -2.88
CA GLY A 180 14.15 19.62 -1.45
C GLY A 180 14.65 18.29 -0.89
N LEU A 181 14.31 17.18 -1.54
CA LEU A 181 14.77 15.84 -1.15
C LEU A 181 16.30 15.74 -1.14
N SER A 182 16.96 16.33 -2.14
CA SER A 182 18.42 16.33 -2.26
C SER A 182 19.10 17.19 -1.18
N LEU A 183 18.58 18.39 -0.90
CA LEU A 183 19.09 19.24 0.18
C LEU A 183 18.87 18.60 1.56
N PHE A 184 17.70 17.97 1.75
CA PHE A 184 17.43 17.18 2.95
C PHE A 184 18.45 16.05 3.08
N GLY A 185 18.65 15.27 2.02
CA GLY A 185 19.68 14.22 1.94
C GLY A 185 21.07 14.73 2.31
N ILE A 186 21.54 15.86 1.76
CA ILE A 186 22.85 16.44 2.13
C ILE A 186 22.93 16.78 3.62
N VAL A 187 21.88 17.38 4.18
CA VAL A 187 21.87 17.84 5.59
C VAL A 187 21.74 16.68 6.58
N THR A 188 20.88 15.71 6.28
CA THR A 188 20.66 14.53 7.11
C THR A 188 21.71 13.45 6.88
N SER A 189 22.40 13.46 5.74
CA SER A 189 23.40 12.46 5.42
C SER A 189 24.45 12.38 6.53
N VAL A 190 24.57 11.17 7.04
CA VAL A 190 25.73 10.60 7.70
C VAL A 190 26.10 9.45 6.77
N ALA A 191 26.93 9.73 5.76
CA ALA A 191 27.17 8.88 4.59
C ALA A 191 26.89 7.37 4.79
N ALA A 192 25.98 6.83 3.97
CA ALA A 192 25.58 5.43 3.90
C ALA A 192 24.91 4.89 5.18
N GLN A 193 23.73 5.43 5.50
CA GLN A 193 22.73 4.83 6.38
C GLN A 193 21.51 4.45 5.54
N ALA A 194 21.43 3.17 5.16
CA ALA A 194 20.39 2.64 4.27
C ALA A 194 18.96 2.97 4.74
N GLU A 195 18.73 3.07 6.06
CA GLU A 195 17.43 3.39 6.69
C GLU A 195 16.80 4.72 6.23
N ILE A 196 17.63 5.69 5.82
CA ILE A 196 17.18 7.02 5.38
C ILE A 196 17.45 7.20 3.88
N ASP A 197 18.63 6.82 3.41
CA ASP A 197 19.07 7.09 2.04
C ASP A 197 18.21 6.35 1.01
N VAL A 198 17.83 5.09 1.31
CA VAL A 198 17.04 4.28 0.38
C VAL A 198 15.60 4.78 0.25
N PRO A 199 14.84 5.04 1.34
CA PRO A 199 13.50 5.61 1.22
C PRO A 199 13.49 6.98 0.55
N LEU A 200 14.47 7.86 0.81
CA LEU A 200 14.62 9.14 0.12
C LEU A 200 14.86 8.96 -1.38
N SER A 201 15.73 8.03 -1.75
CA SER A 201 16.00 7.72 -3.17
C SER A 201 14.76 7.19 -3.89
N VAL A 202 13.96 6.34 -3.24
CA VAL A 202 12.66 5.90 -3.77
C VAL A 202 11.73 7.10 -4.00
N LEU A 203 11.63 8.03 -3.05
CA LEU A 203 10.80 9.24 -3.21
C LEU A 203 11.25 10.12 -4.37
N LYS A 204 12.55 10.36 -4.44
CA LYS A 204 13.15 11.17 -5.50
C LYS A 204 12.92 10.53 -6.86
N THR A 205 13.13 9.22 -6.97
CA THR A 205 12.91 8.49 -8.21
C THR A 205 11.44 8.45 -8.59
N ALA A 206 10.54 8.28 -7.62
CA ALA A 206 9.09 8.30 -7.89
C ALA A 206 8.64 9.68 -8.39
N ASN A 207 9.25 10.76 -7.88
CA ASN A 207 9.04 12.11 -8.39
C ASN A 207 9.55 12.26 -9.83
N LYS A 208 10.81 11.90 -10.09
CA LYS A 208 11.45 11.98 -11.43
C LYS A 208 10.70 11.18 -12.49
N THR A 209 10.20 10.01 -12.14
CA THR A 209 9.43 9.13 -13.03
C THR A 209 7.94 9.50 -13.13
N ARG A 210 7.51 10.58 -12.45
CA ARG A 210 6.12 11.04 -12.38
C ARG A 210 5.15 9.96 -11.88
N LYS A 211 5.63 9.11 -10.98
CA LYS A 211 4.90 8.01 -10.35
C LYS A 211 4.31 8.35 -8.99
N LEU A 212 4.43 9.60 -8.54
CA LEU A 212 3.74 10.08 -7.36
C LEU A 212 2.26 10.35 -7.67
N SER A 213 1.36 9.99 -6.76
CA SER A 213 -0.02 10.46 -6.81
C SER A 213 -0.08 11.99 -6.71
N ALA A 214 -1.19 12.58 -7.16
CA ALA A 214 -1.39 14.03 -7.09
C ALA A 214 -1.31 14.56 -5.64
N GLY A 215 -1.90 13.85 -4.68
CA GLY A 215 -1.92 14.27 -3.27
C GLY A 215 -0.55 14.16 -2.60
N ILE A 216 0.21 13.12 -2.92
CA ILE A 216 1.59 12.95 -2.43
C ILE A 216 2.49 14.01 -3.03
N ARG A 217 2.43 14.22 -4.35
CA ARG A 217 3.22 15.25 -5.03
C ARG A 217 2.91 16.64 -4.48
N ALA A 218 1.64 17.00 -4.32
CA ALA A 218 1.24 18.29 -3.76
C ALA A 218 1.77 18.48 -2.32
N SER A 219 1.79 17.42 -1.53
CA SER A 219 2.35 17.47 -0.16
C SER A 219 3.86 17.66 -0.19
N LEU A 220 4.59 16.93 -1.03
CA LEU A 220 6.04 17.09 -1.16
C LEU A 220 6.43 18.45 -1.72
N VAL A 221 5.70 19.00 -2.70
CA VAL A 221 5.92 20.36 -3.22
C VAL A 221 5.83 21.38 -2.09
N ARG A 222 4.75 21.31 -1.28
CA ARG A 222 4.55 22.22 -0.15
C ARG A 222 5.65 22.08 0.90
N ILE A 223 6.02 20.86 1.26
CA ILE A 223 7.09 20.58 2.23
C ILE A 223 8.42 21.16 1.73
N SER A 224 8.81 20.85 0.49
CA SER A 224 10.05 21.36 -0.10
C SER A 224 10.10 22.89 -0.18
N GLN A 225 9.01 23.54 -0.60
CA GLN A 225 8.92 25.00 -0.66
C GLN A 225 9.07 25.65 0.71
N ASN A 226 8.46 25.08 1.75
CA ASN A 226 8.56 25.59 3.11
C ASN A 226 9.94 25.32 3.73
N MET A 227 10.58 24.22 3.34
CA MET A 227 11.86 23.77 3.87
C MET A 227 13.06 24.57 3.34
N ILE A 228 13.01 25.02 2.09
CA ILE A 228 14.17 25.65 1.44
C ILE A 228 14.19 27.16 1.71
N ASP A 229 15.27 27.64 2.32
CA ASP A 229 15.59 29.05 2.37
C ASP A 229 16.31 29.48 1.09
N VAL A 230 15.54 29.98 0.12
CA VAL A 230 16.05 30.36 -1.22
C VAL A 230 17.15 31.43 -1.14
N PRO A 231 17.06 32.51 -0.33
CA PRO A 231 18.15 33.46 -0.16
C PRO A 231 19.45 32.84 0.39
N VAL A 232 19.36 31.92 1.36
CA VAL A 232 20.54 31.19 1.85
C VAL A 232 21.07 30.25 0.77
N LEU A 233 20.20 29.54 0.04
CA LEU A 233 20.58 28.66 -1.06
C LEU A 233 21.35 29.41 -2.15
N LYS A 234 20.86 30.58 -2.59
CA LYS A 234 21.54 31.40 -3.60
C LYS A 234 22.95 31.81 -3.14
N ARG A 235 23.11 32.18 -1.87
CA ARG A 235 24.42 32.48 -1.28
C ARG A 235 25.32 31.25 -1.23
N ALA A 236 24.79 30.11 -0.80
CA ALA A 236 25.51 28.84 -0.78
C ALA A 236 26.03 28.45 -2.17
N LEU A 237 25.24 28.66 -3.21
CA LEU A 237 25.62 28.35 -4.58
C LEU A 237 26.60 29.39 -5.17
N SER A 238 26.45 30.68 -4.86
CA SER A 238 27.26 31.76 -5.46
C SER A 238 28.63 31.96 -4.81
N ASN A 239 28.79 31.68 -3.51
CA ASN A 239 29.97 32.09 -2.72
C ASN A 239 31.01 30.97 -2.54
N SER A 240 31.47 30.30 -3.61
CA SER A 240 32.50 29.27 -3.43
C SER A 240 33.55 29.22 -4.52
N ALA A 241 34.81 29.23 -4.09
CA ALA A 241 35.98 29.00 -4.92
C ALA A 241 36.18 27.52 -5.29
N ASP A 242 35.51 26.59 -4.59
CA ASP A 242 35.62 25.15 -4.83
C ASP A 242 34.45 24.61 -5.67
N PRO A 243 34.72 23.77 -6.69
CA PRO A 243 33.66 23.10 -7.45
C PRO A 243 32.83 22.19 -6.53
N LEU A 244 31.51 22.44 -6.47
CA LEU A 244 30.54 21.63 -5.71
C LEU A 244 30.47 20.18 -6.20
N LEU A 245 30.64 20.01 -7.51
CA LEU A 245 30.52 18.75 -8.21
C LEU A 245 31.73 18.60 -9.13
N LYS A 246 32.50 17.52 -8.95
CA LYS A 246 33.43 17.02 -9.96
C LYS A 246 32.82 15.74 -10.52
N ALA A 247 32.46 15.76 -11.81
CA ALA A 247 31.88 14.58 -12.44
C ALA A 247 32.85 13.38 -12.31
N PRO A 248 32.37 12.22 -11.84
CA PRO A 248 33.19 11.02 -11.76
C PRO A 248 33.68 10.58 -13.13
N SER A 249 34.82 9.88 -13.14
CA SER A 249 35.26 9.15 -14.33
C SER A 249 34.31 8.00 -14.62
N PHE A 250 33.78 7.94 -15.85
CA PHE A 250 32.95 6.84 -16.34
C PHE A 250 33.57 5.47 -16.06
N THR A 251 34.89 5.31 -16.28
CA THR A 251 35.61 4.06 -16.05
C THR A 251 35.67 3.68 -14.58
N ALA A 252 35.80 4.66 -13.68
CA ALA A 252 35.79 4.42 -12.24
C ALA A 252 34.40 3.97 -11.77
N VAL A 253 33.35 4.66 -12.22
CA VAL A 253 31.96 4.33 -11.93
C VAL A 253 31.62 2.94 -12.45
N LYS A 254 31.94 2.65 -13.72
CA LYS A 254 31.71 1.34 -14.32
C LYS A 254 32.39 0.21 -13.53
N ARG A 255 33.64 0.41 -13.10
CA ARG A 255 34.37 -0.60 -12.32
C ARG A 255 33.66 -0.92 -11.02
N VAL A 256 33.25 0.10 -10.27
CA VAL A 256 32.64 -0.12 -8.96
C VAL A 256 31.20 -0.61 -9.11
N LEU A 257 30.43 -0.09 -10.05
CA LEU A 257 29.06 -0.56 -10.23
C LEU A 257 28.97 -1.97 -10.84
N SER A 258 29.99 -2.42 -11.58
CA SER A 258 30.05 -3.80 -12.08
C SER A 258 30.17 -4.86 -10.98
N SER A 259 30.50 -4.47 -9.74
CA SER A 259 30.50 -5.41 -8.60
C SER A 259 29.11 -5.62 -7.98
N ILE A 260 28.11 -4.79 -8.34
CA ILE A 260 26.76 -4.87 -7.78
C ILE A 260 25.94 -5.91 -8.54
N SER A 261 25.46 -6.92 -7.83
CA SER A 261 24.59 -7.94 -8.40
C SER A 261 23.13 -7.47 -8.50
N TYR A 262 22.33 -8.16 -9.29
CA TYR A 262 20.89 -7.88 -9.40
C TYR A 262 20.20 -8.08 -8.05
N LYS A 263 20.67 -9.06 -7.27
CA LYS A 263 20.17 -9.37 -5.94
C LYS A 263 20.40 -8.19 -4.99
N ASP A 264 21.58 -7.60 -5.02
CA ASP A 264 21.93 -6.46 -4.16
C ASP A 264 21.00 -5.27 -4.42
N VAL A 265 20.71 -4.99 -5.70
CA VAL A 265 19.75 -3.93 -6.07
C VAL A 265 18.33 -4.26 -5.67
N LYS A 266 17.91 -5.52 -5.82
CA LYS A 266 16.59 -5.98 -5.39
C LYS A 266 16.39 -5.87 -3.88
N GLU A 267 17.41 -6.22 -3.11
CA GLU A 267 17.42 -6.18 -1.65
C GLU A 267 17.78 -4.79 -1.09
N LEU A 268 18.10 -3.83 -1.96
CA LEU A 268 18.58 -2.49 -1.60
C LEU A 268 19.87 -2.53 -0.74
N ASP A 269 20.65 -3.59 -0.90
CA ASP A 269 21.92 -3.77 -0.23
C ASP A 269 23.05 -3.10 -1.02
N PHE A 270 23.27 -1.84 -0.70
CA PHE A 270 24.36 -1.05 -1.25
C PHE A 270 25.56 -0.96 -0.28
N ALA A 271 25.65 -1.83 0.74
CA ALA A 271 26.73 -1.77 1.72
C ALA A 271 28.12 -1.88 1.07
N GLY A 272 28.23 -2.66 -0.01
CA GLY A 272 29.47 -2.82 -0.78
C GLY A 272 29.96 -1.54 -1.48
N LEU A 273 29.05 -0.61 -1.80
CA LEU A 273 29.44 0.69 -2.39
C LEU A 273 30.20 1.57 -1.40
N LYS A 274 29.87 1.47 -0.11
CA LYS A 274 30.40 2.33 0.96
C LYS A 274 31.91 2.27 1.07
N ALA A 275 32.49 1.08 0.93
CA ALA A 275 33.94 0.87 0.99
C ALA A 275 34.69 1.43 -0.22
N SER A 276 34.00 1.62 -1.34
CA SER A 276 34.56 2.11 -2.60
C SER A 276 34.21 3.56 -2.89
N VAL A 277 33.49 4.28 -2.00
CA VAL A 277 33.11 5.70 -2.18
C VAL A 277 34.33 6.60 -2.38
N GLY A 278 35.39 6.39 -1.61
CA GLY A 278 36.64 7.15 -1.72
C GLY A 278 37.35 6.94 -3.06
N ASP A 279 37.23 5.74 -3.64
CA ASP A 279 37.79 5.39 -4.95
C ASP A 279 36.86 5.79 -6.13
N LEU A 280 35.56 5.91 -5.85
CA LEU A 280 34.50 6.27 -6.80
C LEU A 280 34.52 7.74 -7.16
N LEU A 281 34.72 8.62 -6.16
CA LEU A 281 34.27 10.00 -6.23
C LEU A 281 35.11 10.93 -5.34
N PRO A 282 35.76 11.97 -5.89
CA PRO A 282 36.35 13.05 -5.08
C PRO A 282 35.26 14.01 -4.59
N ILE A 283 34.23 13.49 -3.91
CA ILE A 283 33.17 14.30 -3.30
C ILE A 283 33.50 14.48 -1.83
N ASP A 284 33.75 15.73 -1.44
CA ASP A 284 33.76 16.09 -0.03
C ASP A 284 32.32 16.33 0.45
N VAL A 285 31.65 15.26 0.90
CA VAL A 285 30.30 15.33 1.48
C VAL A 285 30.27 16.29 2.67
N ALA A 286 31.37 16.39 3.43
CA ALA A 286 31.48 17.35 4.52
C ALA A 286 31.55 18.79 4.01
N ALA A 287 32.21 19.07 2.89
CA ALA A 287 32.17 20.37 2.22
C ALA A 287 30.76 20.70 1.72
N ALA A 288 30.06 19.73 1.11
CA ALA A 288 28.68 19.94 0.68
C ALA A 288 27.78 20.29 1.88
N LYS A 289 27.88 19.54 2.98
CA LYS A 289 27.13 19.81 4.22
C LYS A 289 27.46 21.18 4.84
N ARG A 290 28.73 21.59 4.83
CA ARG A 290 29.15 22.93 5.27
C ARG A 290 28.56 24.01 4.37
N ARG A 291 28.56 23.81 3.05
CA ARG A 291 28.10 24.77 2.05
C ARG A 291 26.59 25.00 2.10
N PHE A 292 25.81 23.93 2.22
CA PHE A 292 24.34 24.01 2.33
C PHE A 292 23.83 24.20 3.76
N ARG A 293 24.72 24.49 4.72
CA ARG A 293 24.33 24.71 6.11
C ARG A 293 23.35 25.89 6.22
N GLY A 294 22.22 25.65 6.88
CA GLY A 294 21.18 26.66 7.10
C GLY A 294 20.27 26.91 5.89
N VAL A 295 20.47 26.18 4.78
CA VAL A 295 19.53 26.21 3.63
C VAL A 295 18.22 25.51 3.98
N VAL A 296 18.30 24.42 4.73
CA VAL A 296 17.14 23.64 5.17
C VAL A 296 16.65 24.16 6.52
N ARG A 297 15.37 24.58 6.57
CA ARG A 297 14.69 24.97 7.80
C ARG A 297 14.33 23.72 8.63
N PRO A 298 14.69 23.65 9.93
CA PRO A 298 14.46 22.47 10.76
C PRO A 298 12.99 22.01 10.82
N ASP A 299 12.05 22.91 11.12
CA ASP A 299 10.64 22.54 11.33
C ASP A 299 10.00 21.86 10.11
N ALA A 300 10.34 22.31 8.91
CA ALA A 300 9.85 21.73 7.66
C ALA A 300 10.65 20.48 7.23
N ALA A 301 11.88 20.33 7.74
CA ALA A 301 12.65 19.10 7.57
C ALA A 301 12.04 17.94 8.37
N ASP A 302 11.44 18.23 9.55
CA ASP A 302 10.74 17.23 10.36
C ASP A 302 9.52 16.65 9.62
N ASP A 303 8.77 17.49 8.88
CA ASP A 303 7.67 17.03 8.02
C ASP A 303 8.14 16.06 6.94
N LEU A 304 9.30 16.35 6.32
CA LEU A 304 9.89 15.47 5.31
C LEU A 304 10.47 14.19 5.93
N ALA A 305 11.04 14.28 7.14
CA ALA A 305 11.50 13.13 7.90
C ALA A 305 10.33 12.17 8.22
N ALA A 306 9.20 12.70 8.69
CA ALA A 306 7.99 11.91 8.94
C ALA A 306 7.46 11.25 7.65
N PHE A 307 7.52 11.96 6.52
CA PHE A 307 7.18 11.40 5.21
C PHE A 307 8.11 10.23 4.83
N THR A 308 9.41 10.41 5.05
CA THR A 308 10.46 9.42 4.77
C THR A 308 10.27 8.17 5.62
N VAL A 309 9.93 8.32 6.91
CA VAL A 309 9.61 7.20 7.81
C VAL A 309 8.42 6.38 7.28
N GLY A 310 7.36 7.03 6.80
CA GLY A 310 6.22 6.33 6.21
C GLY A 310 6.59 5.53 4.96
N THR A 311 7.51 6.05 4.14
CA THR A 311 8.04 5.36 2.96
C THR A 311 8.95 4.19 3.36
N SER A 312 9.79 4.41 4.38
CA SER A 312 10.72 3.43 4.96
C SER A 312 10.02 2.15 5.37
N THR A 313 8.88 2.24 6.07
CA THR A 313 8.11 1.04 6.45
C THR A 313 7.69 0.20 5.25
N VAL A 314 7.29 0.83 4.13
CA VAL A 314 6.89 0.10 2.91
C VAL A 314 8.12 -0.52 2.23
N VAL A 315 9.21 0.25 2.13
CA VAL A 315 10.46 -0.20 1.49
C VAL A 315 11.02 -1.43 2.21
N PHE A 316 11.21 -1.37 3.53
CA PHE A 316 11.88 -2.44 4.26
C PHE A 316 11.01 -3.67 4.50
N ASN A 317 9.69 -3.53 4.55
CA ASN A 317 8.80 -4.68 4.71
C ASN A 317 8.30 -5.25 3.37
N GLY A 318 8.10 -4.41 2.35
CA GLY A 318 7.46 -4.78 1.08
C GLY A 318 8.33 -4.63 -0.17
N GLY A 319 9.54 -4.07 -0.05
CA GLY A 319 10.47 -3.83 -1.15
C GLY A 319 10.19 -2.54 -1.94
N THR A 320 11.12 -2.20 -2.84
CA THR A 320 11.05 -0.99 -3.69
C THR A 320 9.79 -0.92 -4.54
N LYS A 321 9.43 -2.03 -5.21
CA LYS A 321 8.24 -2.06 -6.07
C LYS A 321 6.97 -1.77 -5.28
N ALA A 322 6.85 -2.29 -4.06
CA ALA A 322 5.72 -1.96 -3.19
C ALA A 322 5.70 -0.47 -2.84
N ALA A 323 6.87 0.12 -2.57
CA ALA A 323 6.99 1.55 -2.27
C ALA A 323 6.64 2.44 -3.48
N PHE A 324 7.08 2.11 -4.69
CA PHE A 324 6.67 2.85 -5.89
C PHE A 324 5.16 2.74 -6.12
N ARG A 325 4.59 1.54 -6.02
CA ARG A 325 3.14 1.35 -6.17
C ARG A 325 2.36 2.05 -5.07
N SER A 326 2.83 2.06 -3.83
CA SER A 326 2.15 2.75 -2.73
C SER A 326 2.19 4.26 -2.92
N LEU A 327 3.31 4.83 -3.37
CA LEU A 327 3.43 6.26 -3.71
C LEU A 327 2.55 6.67 -4.89
N GLU A 328 2.33 5.77 -5.86
CA GLU A 328 1.43 5.99 -6.99
C GLU A 328 -0.05 5.97 -6.58
N LYS A 329 -0.40 5.25 -5.50
CA LYS A 329 -1.80 5.00 -5.10
C LYS A 329 -2.25 5.73 -3.83
N ALA A 330 -1.34 6.06 -2.91
CA ALA A 330 -1.66 6.77 -1.68
C ALA A 330 -1.94 8.24 -2.00
N ASP A 331 -3.03 8.82 -1.48
CA ASP A 331 -3.30 10.25 -1.68
C ASP A 331 -2.74 11.12 -0.54
N SER A 332 -2.27 10.51 0.55
CA SER A 332 -1.73 11.24 1.71
C SER A 332 -0.69 10.43 2.49
N PRO A 333 0.15 11.07 3.32
CA PRO A 333 1.10 10.36 4.20
C PRO A 333 0.41 9.34 5.13
N LYS A 334 -0.83 9.62 5.57
CA LYS A 334 -1.62 8.70 6.40
C LYS A 334 -1.98 7.41 5.65
N GLU A 335 -2.26 7.50 4.35
CA GLU A 335 -2.50 6.33 3.52
C GLU A 335 -1.22 5.57 3.22
N LEU A 336 -0.10 6.28 3.05
CA LEU A 336 1.20 5.64 2.91
C LEU A 336 1.55 4.78 4.14
N ALA A 337 1.25 5.28 5.36
CA ALA A 337 1.40 4.50 6.59
C ALA A 337 0.50 3.25 6.62
N LYS A 338 -0.71 3.28 6.02
CA LYS A 338 -1.55 2.08 5.87
C LYS A 338 -0.93 1.07 4.91
N PHE A 339 -0.30 1.51 3.82
CA PHE A 339 0.49 0.62 2.98
C PHE A 339 1.70 0.05 3.73
N GLY A 340 2.31 0.79 4.65
CA GLY A 340 3.35 0.27 5.55
C GLY A 340 2.86 -0.89 6.40
N LYS A 341 1.69 -0.74 7.04
CA LYS A 341 1.05 -1.81 7.82
C LYS A 341 0.64 -3.02 6.96
N LEU A 342 0.19 -2.77 5.72
CA LEU A 342 -0.04 -3.84 4.75
C LEU A 342 1.27 -4.60 4.49
N ALA A 343 2.37 -3.87 4.30
CA ALA A 343 3.68 -4.43 3.97
C ALA A 343 4.27 -5.31 5.08
N GLU A 344 4.08 -4.94 6.35
CA GLU A 344 4.53 -5.73 7.50
C GLU A 344 3.98 -7.16 7.50
N LYS A 345 2.76 -7.37 6.97
CA LYS A 345 2.10 -8.68 6.93
C LYS A 345 2.21 -9.35 5.56
N ALA A 346 2.03 -8.60 4.49
CA ALA A 346 2.08 -9.12 3.12
C ALA A 346 3.51 -9.36 2.61
N ARG A 347 4.52 -8.72 3.22
CA ARG A 347 5.94 -8.87 2.89
C ARG A 347 6.20 -8.65 1.39
N ASP A 348 6.93 -9.55 0.75
CA ASP A 348 7.25 -9.54 -0.68
C ASP A 348 6.02 -9.59 -1.61
N ARG A 349 4.85 -10.02 -1.12
CA ARG A 349 3.57 -10.00 -1.87
C ARG A 349 2.90 -8.63 -1.91
N THR A 350 3.38 -7.67 -1.12
CA THR A 350 2.78 -6.34 -1.01
C THR A 350 2.63 -5.66 -2.37
N SER A 351 3.67 -5.71 -3.21
CA SER A 351 3.63 -5.07 -4.52
C SER A 351 2.56 -5.68 -5.43
N SER A 352 2.42 -7.01 -5.45
CA SER A 352 1.41 -7.74 -6.20
C SER A 352 0.00 -7.42 -5.69
N ILE A 353 -0.19 -7.38 -4.37
CA ILE A 353 -1.48 -6.99 -3.75
C ILE A 353 -1.88 -5.57 -4.16
N ILE A 354 -0.95 -4.62 -4.15
CA ILE A 354 -1.22 -3.25 -4.60
C ILE A 354 -1.48 -3.21 -6.12
N ARG A 355 -0.81 -4.04 -6.93
CA ARG A 355 -1.10 -4.15 -8.38
C ARG A 355 -2.54 -4.60 -8.62
N ILE A 356 -2.98 -5.61 -7.86
CA ILE A 356 -4.31 -6.21 -7.99
C ILE A 356 -5.39 -5.24 -7.52
N LEU A 357 -5.24 -4.69 -6.31
CA LEU A 357 -6.30 -3.95 -5.62
C LEU A 357 -6.18 -2.42 -5.71
N GLY A 358 -5.02 -1.90 -6.12
CA GLY A 358 -4.72 -0.47 -6.10
C GLY A 358 -4.87 0.13 -4.70
N ARG A 359 -5.49 1.31 -4.62
CA ARG A 359 -5.84 1.96 -3.33
C ARG A 359 -6.86 1.15 -2.52
N GLY A 360 -7.62 0.27 -3.16
CA GLY A 360 -8.56 -0.65 -2.49
C GLY A 360 -7.88 -1.62 -1.52
N ALA A 361 -6.56 -1.83 -1.61
CA ALA A 361 -5.82 -2.66 -0.67
C ALA A 361 -5.90 -2.14 0.78
N ILE A 362 -6.05 -0.83 0.97
CA ILE A 362 -6.01 -0.17 2.29
C ILE A 362 -7.29 0.60 2.62
N ASP A 363 -8.17 0.80 1.64
CA ASP A 363 -9.41 1.56 1.78
C ASP A 363 -10.63 0.65 1.84
N LEU A 364 -11.54 0.96 2.77
CA LEU A 364 -12.81 0.28 2.87
C LEU A 364 -13.68 0.63 1.66
N GLY A 365 -13.75 1.91 1.24
CA GLY A 365 -14.61 2.34 0.13
C GLY A 365 -15.99 1.65 0.14
N ARG A 366 -16.32 0.88 -0.91
CA ARG A 366 -17.56 0.09 -1.02
C ARG A 366 -17.74 -0.98 0.05
N LEU A 367 -16.66 -1.49 0.66
CA LEU A 367 -16.75 -2.45 1.77
C LEU A 367 -17.38 -1.82 3.01
N ALA A 368 -17.25 -0.51 3.23
CA ALA A 368 -17.91 0.14 4.36
C ALA A 368 -19.45 0.01 4.25
N TYR A 369 -19.99 0.17 3.04
CA TYR A 369 -21.41 -0.07 2.78
C TYR A 369 -21.78 -1.53 3.01
N LEU A 370 -20.98 -2.46 2.51
CA LEU A 370 -21.24 -3.90 2.66
C LEU A 370 -21.18 -4.33 4.13
N ILE A 371 -20.22 -3.81 4.91
CA ILE A 371 -20.13 -3.98 6.36
C ILE A 371 -21.39 -3.44 7.04
N GLY A 372 -21.77 -2.20 6.74
CA GLY A 372 -22.97 -1.57 7.31
C GLY A 372 -24.25 -2.36 7.01
N ALA A 373 -24.45 -2.74 5.75
CA ALA A 373 -25.60 -3.53 5.33
C ALA A 373 -25.64 -4.91 6.01
N SER A 374 -24.48 -5.57 6.14
CA SER A 374 -24.36 -6.87 6.81
C SER A 374 -24.64 -6.76 8.31
N ALA A 375 -24.20 -5.67 8.96
CA ALA A 375 -24.50 -5.38 10.37
C ALA A 375 -25.98 -5.11 10.60
N ILE A 376 -26.63 -4.29 9.75
CA ILE A 376 -28.08 -4.03 9.82
C ILE A 376 -28.86 -5.32 9.63
N TYR A 377 -28.48 -6.16 8.65
CA TYR A 377 -29.09 -7.46 8.45
C TYR A 377 -28.95 -8.33 9.70
N ALA A 378 -27.75 -8.45 10.26
CA ALA A 378 -27.50 -9.25 11.45
C ALA A 378 -28.33 -8.78 12.65
N ILE A 379 -28.37 -7.47 12.92
CA ILE A 379 -29.16 -6.87 14.01
C ILE A 379 -30.66 -7.15 13.79
N THR A 380 -31.16 -6.91 12.59
CA THR A 380 -32.58 -7.15 12.25
C THR A 380 -32.94 -8.62 12.44
N TRP A 381 -32.06 -9.52 12.01
CA TRP A 381 -32.23 -10.96 12.21
C TRP A 381 -32.25 -11.33 13.71
N PHE A 382 -31.32 -10.80 14.52
CA PHE A 382 -31.28 -11.05 15.97
C PHE A 382 -32.54 -10.53 16.68
N LEU A 383 -33.01 -9.34 16.35
CA LEU A 383 -34.25 -8.79 16.92
C LEU A 383 -35.46 -9.66 16.57
N GLY A 384 -35.56 -10.12 15.32
CA GLY A 384 -36.60 -11.06 14.88
C GLY A 384 -36.53 -12.41 15.61
N ALA A 385 -35.33 -12.93 15.82
CA ALA A 385 -35.10 -14.17 16.56
C ALA A 385 -35.52 -14.03 18.04
N ILE A 386 -35.10 -12.97 18.72
CA ILE A 386 -35.48 -12.68 20.10
C ILE A 386 -36.99 -12.56 20.23
N TRP A 387 -37.64 -11.79 19.36
CA TRP A 387 -39.09 -11.63 19.37
C TRP A 387 -39.83 -12.98 19.20
N THR A 388 -39.34 -13.83 18.28
CA THR A 388 -39.90 -15.17 18.04
C THR A 388 -39.72 -16.09 19.25
N ILE A 389 -38.56 -16.04 19.91
CA ILE A 389 -38.29 -16.85 21.12
C ILE A 389 -39.10 -16.35 22.31
N SER A 390 -39.15 -15.04 22.55
CA SER A 390 -39.93 -14.45 23.66
C SER A 390 -41.41 -14.79 23.52
N THR A 391 -41.99 -14.64 22.32
CA THR A 391 -43.38 -15.01 22.07
C THR A 391 -43.63 -16.51 22.22
N PHE A 392 -42.67 -17.37 21.88
CA PHE A 392 -42.76 -18.81 22.16
C PHE A 392 -42.78 -19.09 23.68
N LEU A 393 -41.85 -18.51 24.44
CA LEU A 393 -41.74 -18.71 25.89
C LEU A 393 -42.95 -18.20 26.69
N PHE A 394 -43.50 -17.02 26.33
CA PHE A 394 -44.71 -16.50 26.98
C PHE A 394 -45.90 -17.44 26.83
N ASN A 395 -46.06 -18.05 25.65
CA ASN A 395 -47.14 -19.00 25.39
C ASN A 395 -46.91 -20.36 26.07
N LEU A 396 -45.66 -20.76 26.29
CA LEU A 396 -45.34 -21.96 27.06
C LEU A 396 -45.70 -21.78 28.55
N ARG A 397 -45.46 -20.59 29.12
CA ARG A 397 -45.85 -20.27 30.50
C ARG A 397 -47.36 -20.22 30.70
N ALA A 398 -48.12 -19.78 29.70
CA ALA A 398 -49.58 -19.80 29.71
C ALA A 398 -50.19 -21.22 29.71
N LEU A 399 -49.38 -22.27 29.56
CA LEU A 399 -49.78 -23.67 29.58
C LEU A 399 -49.59 -24.37 30.94
N PHE A 400 -48.76 -23.79 31.81
CA PHE A 400 -48.47 -24.29 33.15
C PHE A 400 -49.18 -23.48 34.25
N ARG A 401 -50.06 -22.56 33.85
CA ARG A 401 -51.09 -21.93 34.66
C ARG A 401 -52.44 -22.43 34.17
#